data_AF-A0A7H8TAT8-F1
#
_entry.id   AF-A0A7H8TAT8-F1
#
_cell.length_a   1.000
_cell.length_b   1.000
_cell.length_c   1.000
_cell.angle_alpha   90.00
_cell.angle_beta   90.00
_cell.angle_gamma   90.00
#
_symmetry.space_group_name_H-M   'P 1'
#
loop_
_entity.id
_entity.type
_entity.pdbx_description
1 polymer ?
#
loop_
_entity_poly.entity_id
_entity_poly.type
_entity_poly.pdbx_seq_one_letter_code
_entity_poly.pdbx_strand_id
1 'polypeptide(L)'
;MGLRDEDRHLRRSDGTTARRPLWDTGWGPERAARYAARCARYVDTDRLQLRAHGRAAVRLDFPYAAGRGPQRAEAARAVAVRFGVEVRQVDRSGRALRVTGPAEEVARYAAALPRVLDHAEQLASWAARMYGECARRPRHADHFEALGTGGRRAAAAYFRAVAFRRIVQVLTGPQPAAVPEVDPALPLWEQAETLGGTLGEYGWVEIRDAYDPAAALQLLDAAEPIEAPAARWPVAAAHGEQLALFDPAVPAAAGPVVVIPCSGPKLDHAAEAGKLYVGKLHQHARRTADALTAQGGTVLVLSALHGFLPLDRVIEPYDHTWDDEGSITVEELRDQAAEMGLTGADVVLLTPGKYTRRAAAVWPDALTPLAHLAIGRQRGRLTALREHPELYTTAA
;
A
#
# COMPACT_ATOMS: atom_id res chain seq x y z
N MET A 1 -26.27 -5.59 -12.20
CA MET A 1 -25.54 -6.36 -11.16
C MET A 1 -24.55 -5.38 -10.54
N GLY A 2 -24.89 -4.86 -9.36
CA GLY A 2 -24.36 -3.59 -8.84
C GLY A 2 -22.85 -3.60 -8.65
N LEU A 3 -22.18 -2.66 -9.31
CA LEU A 3 -20.85 -2.17 -8.98
C LEU A 3 -20.92 -1.71 -7.51
N ARG A 4 -20.34 -2.50 -6.60
CA ARG A 4 -20.10 -2.03 -5.23
C ARG A 4 -18.86 -1.15 -5.30
N ASP A 5 -19.14 0.12 -5.06
CA ASP A 5 -18.28 1.28 -5.02
C ASP A 5 -17.05 1.01 -4.12
N GLU A 6 -15.93 0.69 -4.76
CA GLU A 6 -14.62 0.44 -4.17
C GLU A 6 -13.66 1.59 -4.57
N ASP A 7 -14.03 2.84 -4.30
CA ASP A 7 -13.15 4.01 -4.46
C ASP A 7 -12.65 4.48 -3.06
N ARG A 8 -11.38 4.27 -2.67
CA ARG A 8 -10.14 4.95 -3.12
C ARG A 8 -10.11 6.38 -2.58
N HIS A 9 -9.16 6.82 -1.78
CA HIS A 9 -7.72 6.85 -2.03
C HIS A 9 -6.93 7.14 -0.71
N LEU A 10 -5.74 6.59 -0.61
CA LEU A 10 -4.64 6.83 0.34
C LEU A 10 -3.83 8.04 -0.15
N ARG A 11 -3.70 9.19 0.54
CA ARG A 11 -2.77 10.24 0.07
C ARG A 11 -1.36 10.05 0.65
N ARG A 12 -0.34 10.13 -0.21
CA ARG A 12 1.09 10.13 0.11
C ARG A 12 1.52 11.43 0.79
N SER A 13 2.71 11.40 1.39
CA SER A 13 3.38 12.53 2.04
C SER A 13 3.59 13.76 1.14
N ASP A 14 3.48 13.60 -0.18
CA ASP A 14 3.54 14.67 -1.19
C ASP A 14 2.15 15.20 -1.63
N GLY A 15 1.07 14.74 -1.01
CA GLY A 15 -0.29 15.15 -1.34
C GLY A 15 -0.92 14.40 -2.52
N THR A 16 -0.30 13.34 -3.04
CA THR A 16 -0.85 12.54 -4.15
C THR A 16 -1.73 11.38 -3.67
N THR A 17 -2.88 11.17 -4.31
CA THR A 17 -3.84 10.09 -4.01
C THR A 17 -3.34 8.72 -4.51
N ALA A 18 -2.58 7.99 -3.68
CA ALA A 18 -2.33 6.55 -3.81
C ALA A 18 -3.58 5.69 -3.53
N ARG A 19 -3.58 4.45 -4.01
CA ARG A 19 -4.62 3.45 -3.73
C ARG A 19 -4.02 2.37 -2.83
N ARG A 20 -4.87 1.60 -2.14
CA ARG A 20 -4.46 0.62 -1.13
C ARG A 20 -3.37 -0.35 -1.65
N PRO A 21 -2.32 -0.66 -0.85
CA PRO A 21 -1.26 -1.55 -1.29
C PRO A 21 -1.74 -3.00 -1.48
N LEU A 22 -1.19 -3.70 -2.48
CA LEU A 22 -1.61 -5.08 -2.82
C LEU A 22 -1.27 -6.15 -1.77
N TRP A 23 -0.41 -5.85 -0.80
CA TRP A 23 -0.07 -6.76 0.30
C TRP A 23 -1.04 -6.67 1.47
N ASP A 24 -1.82 -5.59 1.57
CA ASP A 24 -2.79 -5.40 2.64
C ASP A 24 -4.07 -6.19 2.33
N THR A 25 -4.04 -7.46 2.70
CA THR A 25 -5.18 -8.35 2.48
C THR A 25 -6.35 -8.05 3.41
N GLY A 26 -6.21 -7.36 4.54
CA GLY A 26 -7.35 -7.03 5.42
C GLY A 26 -8.18 -8.22 5.89
N TRP A 27 -7.60 -9.42 5.86
CA TRP A 27 -8.25 -10.67 6.20
C TRP A 27 -7.34 -11.44 7.17
N GLY A 28 -7.89 -12.02 8.25
CA GLY A 28 -7.13 -12.69 9.31
C GLY A 28 -6.10 -13.75 8.84
N PRO A 29 -5.26 -14.26 9.75
CA PRO A 29 -4.00 -14.97 9.42
C PRO A 29 -4.17 -16.12 8.42
N GLU A 30 -5.26 -16.88 8.49
CA GLU A 30 -5.55 -17.97 7.53
C GLU A 30 -5.79 -17.49 6.09
N ARG A 31 -6.41 -16.32 5.91
CA ARG A 31 -6.66 -15.75 4.58
C ARG A 31 -5.40 -15.09 4.04
N ALA A 32 -4.61 -14.44 4.89
CA ALA A 32 -3.29 -13.95 4.53
C ALA A 32 -2.37 -15.09 4.09
N ALA A 33 -2.35 -16.21 4.83
CA ALA A 33 -1.61 -17.42 4.46
C ALA A 33 -2.10 -18.02 3.12
N ARG A 34 -3.42 -18.10 2.91
CA ARG A 34 -3.98 -18.54 1.61
C ARG A 34 -3.61 -17.62 0.46
N TYR A 35 -3.60 -16.31 0.68
CA TYR A 35 -3.19 -15.34 -0.32
C TYR A 35 -1.71 -15.46 -0.65
N ALA A 36 -0.84 -15.58 0.37
CA ALA A 36 0.59 -15.83 0.20
C ALA A 36 0.84 -17.13 -0.58
N ALA A 37 0.16 -18.22 -0.22
CA ALA A 37 0.25 -19.51 -0.92
C ALA A 37 -0.27 -19.45 -2.36
N ARG A 38 -1.22 -18.56 -2.67
CA ARG A 38 -1.66 -18.30 -4.06
C ARG A 38 -0.61 -17.52 -4.82
N CYS A 39 -0.06 -16.46 -4.23
CA CYS A 39 0.98 -15.62 -4.83
C CYS A 39 2.26 -16.44 -5.13
N ALA A 40 2.64 -17.35 -4.25
CA ALA A 40 3.81 -18.22 -4.43
C ALA A 40 3.76 -19.08 -5.71
N ARG A 41 2.59 -19.27 -6.34
CA ARG A 41 2.44 -20.07 -7.57
C ARG A 41 2.86 -19.33 -8.85
N TYR A 42 3.10 -18.03 -8.77
CA TYR A 42 3.41 -17.22 -9.95
C TYR A 42 4.91 -17.17 -10.25
N VAL A 43 5.75 -17.26 -9.22
CA VAL A 43 7.21 -17.09 -9.30
C VAL A 43 7.89 -18.00 -8.30
N ASP A 44 8.79 -18.84 -8.78
CA ASP A 44 9.77 -19.53 -7.95
C ASP A 44 10.97 -18.61 -7.79
N THR A 45 11.32 -18.28 -6.56
CA THR A 45 12.38 -17.32 -6.23
C THR A 45 13.54 -18.08 -5.58
N ASP A 46 14.70 -18.08 -6.23
CA ASP A 46 15.93 -18.60 -5.62
C ASP A 46 16.32 -17.74 -4.41
N ARG A 47 17.22 -18.27 -3.57
CA ARG A 47 17.80 -17.47 -2.48
C ARG A 47 18.45 -16.20 -3.02
N LEU A 48 18.20 -15.09 -2.33
CA LEU A 48 18.82 -13.81 -2.63
C LEU A 48 20.32 -13.92 -2.34
N GLN A 49 21.14 -13.49 -3.31
CA GLN A 49 22.59 -13.57 -3.24
C GLN A 49 23.15 -12.18 -2.95
N LEU A 50 23.68 -11.95 -1.74
CA LEU A 50 24.34 -10.71 -1.39
C LEU A 50 25.72 -10.66 -2.03
N ARG A 51 26.03 -9.53 -2.66
CA ARG A 51 27.32 -9.21 -3.27
C ARG A 51 27.95 -8.05 -2.52
N ALA A 52 29.24 -7.83 -2.74
CA ALA A 52 29.95 -6.68 -2.21
C ALA A 52 29.24 -5.35 -2.55
N HIS A 53 29.43 -4.34 -1.69
CA HIS A 53 28.88 -2.98 -1.85
C HIS A 53 27.34 -2.90 -1.82
N GLY A 54 26.68 -3.75 -1.01
CA GLY A 54 25.24 -3.66 -0.77
C GLY A 54 24.36 -4.02 -1.98
N ARG A 55 24.91 -4.76 -2.95
CA ARG A 55 24.16 -5.23 -4.12
C ARG A 55 23.66 -6.65 -3.90
N ALA A 56 22.54 -7.00 -4.53
CA ALA A 56 22.05 -8.36 -4.54
C ALA A 56 21.75 -8.86 -5.95
N ALA A 57 21.68 -10.18 -6.07
CA ALA A 57 21.14 -10.86 -7.24
C ALA A 57 20.13 -11.92 -6.82
N VAL A 58 19.06 -12.08 -7.57
CA VAL A 58 18.12 -13.18 -7.37
C VAL A 58 17.73 -13.76 -8.73
N ARG A 59 17.53 -15.09 -8.78
CA ARG A 59 16.98 -15.76 -9.94
C ARG A 59 15.49 -16.01 -9.69
N LEU A 60 14.70 -15.73 -10.72
CA LEU A 60 13.26 -15.92 -10.73
C LEU A 60 12.91 -16.86 -11.87
N ASP A 61 12.19 -17.94 -11.56
CA ASP A 61 11.64 -18.87 -12.54
C ASP A 61 10.11 -18.75 -12.56
N PHE A 62 9.54 -18.74 -13.75
CA PHE A 62 8.10 -18.62 -13.95
C PHE A 62 7.52 -19.98 -14.39
N PRO A 63 6.83 -20.71 -13.49
CA PRO A 63 6.35 -22.05 -13.76
C PRO A 63 5.49 -22.13 -15.03
N TYR A 64 5.54 -23.27 -15.71
CA TYR A 64 4.69 -23.57 -16.86
C TYR A 64 3.25 -23.90 -16.42
N ALA A 65 2.65 -23.06 -15.60
CA ALA A 65 1.23 -23.18 -15.29
C ALA A 65 0.42 -22.66 -16.49
N ALA A 66 -0.11 -23.58 -17.29
CA ALA A 66 -0.97 -23.29 -18.44
C ALA A 66 -0.32 -22.43 -19.56
N GLY A 67 0.99 -22.59 -19.81
CA GLY A 67 1.68 -21.89 -20.91
C GLY A 67 1.95 -20.40 -20.68
N ARG A 68 1.67 -19.87 -19.48
CA ARG A 68 1.77 -18.43 -19.16
C ARG A 68 3.15 -17.96 -18.69
N GLY A 69 4.11 -18.87 -18.53
CA GLY A 69 5.45 -18.56 -18.03
C GLY A 69 6.14 -17.39 -18.75
N PRO A 70 6.26 -17.41 -20.10
CA PRO A 70 6.89 -16.32 -20.85
C PRO A 70 6.17 -14.98 -20.67
N GLN A 71 4.84 -14.99 -20.62
CA GLN A 71 4.04 -13.78 -20.42
C GLN A 71 4.26 -13.17 -19.02
N ARG A 72 4.40 -14.01 -17.99
CA ARG A 72 4.71 -13.56 -16.62
C ARG A 72 6.12 -13.00 -16.52
N ALA A 73 7.09 -13.61 -17.22
CA ALA A 73 8.45 -13.09 -17.31
C ALA A 73 8.52 -11.75 -18.06
N GLU A 74 7.74 -11.57 -19.12
CA GLU A 74 7.58 -10.29 -19.82
C GLU A 74 7.02 -9.23 -18.85
N ALA A 75 5.97 -9.57 -18.10
CA ALA A 75 5.39 -8.68 -17.10
C ALA A 75 6.37 -8.32 -15.97
N ALA A 76 7.15 -9.30 -15.48
CA ALA A 76 8.16 -9.09 -14.45
C ALA A 76 9.22 -8.06 -14.87
N ARG A 77 9.64 -8.06 -16.14
CA ARG A 77 10.55 -7.02 -16.67
C ARG A 77 9.93 -5.63 -16.64
N ALA A 78 8.65 -5.51 -17.00
CA ALA A 78 7.95 -4.23 -16.93
C ALA A 78 7.85 -3.71 -15.48
N VAL A 79 7.60 -4.60 -14.52
CA VAL A 79 7.54 -4.27 -13.08
C VAL A 79 8.90 -3.85 -12.56
N ALA A 80 9.99 -4.52 -12.96
CA ALA A 80 11.34 -4.24 -12.48
C ALA A 80 11.79 -2.78 -12.70
N VAL A 81 11.35 -2.16 -13.80
CA VAL A 81 11.63 -0.75 -14.10
C VAL A 81 11.16 0.17 -12.96
N ARG A 82 10.04 -0.16 -12.30
CA ARG A 82 9.47 0.65 -11.20
C ARG A 82 10.27 0.55 -9.90
N PHE A 83 11.02 -0.53 -9.73
CA PHE A 83 11.92 -0.76 -8.59
C PHE A 83 13.37 -0.36 -8.89
N GLY A 84 13.69 0.09 -10.11
CA GLY A 84 15.05 0.46 -10.49
C GLY A 84 16.04 -0.72 -10.46
N VAL A 85 15.55 -1.95 -10.64
CA VAL A 85 16.38 -3.16 -10.69
C VAL A 85 16.61 -3.61 -12.14
N GLU A 86 17.80 -4.13 -12.41
CA GLU A 86 18.18 -4.64 -13.72
C GLU A 86 17.71 -6.08 -13.89
N VAL A 87 17.21 -6.43 -15.08
CA VAL A 87 16.71 -7.77 -15.37
C VAL A 87 17.33 -8.33 -16.62
N ARG A 88 17.93 -9.52 -16.51
CA ARG A 88 18.48 -10.28 -17.65
C ARG A 88 17.75 -11.60 -17.81
N GLN A 89 17.45 -11.98 -19.05
CA GLN A 89 16.99 -13.34 -19.34
C GLN A 89 18.14 -14.33 -19.14
N VAL A 90 17.86 -15.49 -18.54
CA VAL A 90 18.89 -16.52 -18.33
C VAL A 90 18.63 -17.82 -19.09
N ASP A 91 17.46 -17.98 -19.71
CA ASP A 91 17.09 -19.17 -20.46
C ASP A 91 16.57 -18.84 -21.87
N ARG A 92 16.61 -19.81 -22.79
CA ARG A 92 16.03 -19.63 -24.13
C ARG A 92 14.51 -19.67 -24.14
N SER A 93 13.87 -20.28 -23.14
CA SER A 93 12.41 -20.37 -23.07
C SER A 93 11.73 -19.09 -22.60
N GLY A 94 12.52 -18.10 -22.15
CA GLY A 94 12.01 -16.80 -21.70
C GLY A 94 11.26 -16.87 -20.38
N ARG A 95 11.51 -17.90 -19.56
CA ARG A 95 10.82 -18.16 -18.29
C ARG A 95 11.73 -18.00 -17.08
N ALA A 96 12.99 -17.66 -17.28
CA ALA A 96 13.92 -17.47 -16.18
C ALA A 96 14.58 -16.11 -16.34
N LEU A 97 14.54 -15.35 -15.25
CA LEU A 97 15.13 -14.03 -15.15
C LEU A 97 16.16 -14.01 -14.03
N ARG A 98 17.23 -13.25 -14.24
CA ARG A 98 18.15 -12.86 -13.18
C ARG A 98 17.99 -11.37 -12.95
N VAL A 99 17.71 -11.01 -11.70
CA VAL A 99 17.49 -9.64 -11.27
C VAL A 99 18.65 -9.20 -10.42
N THR A 100 19.17 -7.99 -10.68
CA THR A 100 20.33 -7.43 -9.99
C THR A 100 20.12 -5.97 -9.65
N GLY A 101 20.63 -5.51 -8.51
CA GLY A 101 20.46 -4.13 -8.06
C GLY A 101 20.91 -3.94 -6.61
N PRO A 102 20.56 -2.79 -5.99
CA PRO A 102 20.68 -2.60 -4.54
C PRO A 102 19.92 -3.71 -3.80
N ALA A 103 20.48 -4.22 -2.69
CA ALA A 103 19.92 -5.38 -1.99
C ALA A 103 18.47 -5.16 -1.56
N GLU A 104 18.19 -3.99 -1.00
CA GLU A 104 16.85 -3.61 -0.55
C GLU A 104 15.84 -3.56 -1.71
N GLU A 105 16.19 -2.93 -2.83
CA GLU A 105 15.28 -2.84 -3.99
C GLU A 105 15.05 -4.21 -4.66
N VAL A 106 16.07 -5.08 -4.69
CA VAL A 106 15.91 -6.47 -5.17
C VAL A 106 14.98 -7.26 -4.25
N ALA A 107 15.09 -7.11 -2.93
CA ALA A 107 14.22 -7.77 -1.96
C ALA A 107 12.77 -7.25 -2.04
N ARG A 108 12.59 -5.92 -2.12
CA ARG A 108 11.27 -5.28 -2.33
C ARG A 108 10.62 -5.75 -3.62
N TYR A 109 11.36 -5.77 -4.73
CA TYR A 109 10.88 -6.27 -6.01
C TYR A 109 10.48 -7.75 -5.94
N ALA A 110 11.32 -8.61 -5.38
CA ALA A 110 11.05 -10.04 -5.23
C ALA A 110 9.81 -10.31 -4.35
N ALA A 111 9.63 -9.52 -3.28
CA ALA A 111 8.46 -9.61 -2.41
C ALA A 111 7.17 -9.04 -3.07
N ALA A 112 7.27 -8.01 -3.91
CA ALA A 112 6.14 -7.40 -4.60
C ALA A 112 5.64 -8.24 -5.79
N LEU A 113 6.56 -8.78 -6.58
CA LEU A 113 6.27 -9.34 -7.90
C LEU A 113 5.14 -10.40 -7.90
N PRO A 114 5.13 -11.40 -6.98
CA PRO A 114 4.05 -12.39 -6.93
C PRO A 114 2.65 -11.78 -6.74
N ARG A 115 2.55 -10.71 -5.96
CA ARG A 115 1.29 -10.00 -5.65
C ARG A 115 0.84 -9.16 -6.85
N VAL A 116 1.77 -8.48 -7.52
CA VAL A 116 1.49 -7.73 -8.75
C VAL A 116 0.98 -8.66 -9.85
N LEU A 117 1.62 -9.84 -10.02
CA LEU A 117 1.17 -10.83 -11.00
C LEU A 117 -0.19 -11.43 -10.65
N ASP A 118 -0.46 -11.75 -9.38
CA ASP A 118 -1.79 -12.21 -8.95
C ASP A 118 -2.87 -11.17 -9.23
N HIS A 119 -2.61 -9.90 -8.92
CA HIS A 119 -3.55 -8.80 -9.18
C HIS A 119 -3.85 -8.63 -10.66
N ALA A 120 -2.81 -8.58 -11.51
CA ALA A 120 -2.98 -8.48 -12.96
C ALA A 120 -3.74 -9.69 -13.54
N GLU A 121 -3.50 -10.91 -13.01
CA GLU A 121 -4.23 -12.11 -13.42
C GLU A 121 -5.69 -12.13 -12.93
N GLN A 122 -6.00 -11.53 -11.78
CA GLN A 122 -7.38 -11.34 -11.32
C GLN A 122 -8.14 -10.38 -12.25
N LEU A 123 -7.54 -9.26 -12.62
CA LEU A 123 -8.11 -8.30 -13.58
C LEU A 123 -8.30 -8.94 -14.96
N ALA A 124 -7.31 -9.67 -15.47
CA ALA A 124 -7.42 -10.41 -16.74
C ALA A 124 -8.50 -11.52 -16.68
N SER A 125 -8.74 -12.11 -15.51
CA SER A 125 -9.85 -13.05 -15.30
C SER A 125 -11.21 -12.37 -15.38
N TRP A 126 -11.31 -11.10 -15.00
CA TRP A 126 -12.52 -10.34 -15.21
C TRP A 126 -12.77 -10.06 -16.70
N ALA A 127 -11.74 -9.63 -17.43
CA ALA A 127 -11.81 -9.48 -18.88
C ALA A 127 -12.29 -10.78 -19.58
N ALA A 128 -11.72 -11.93 -19.20
CA ALA A 128 -12.12 -13.23 -19.73
C ALA A 128 -13.57 -13.61 -19.39
N ARG A 129 -14.09 -13.22 -18.22
CA ARG A 129 -15.51 -13.41 -17.86
C ARG A 129 -16.43 -12.56 -18.73
N MET A 130 -16.07 -11.30 -18.99
CA MET A 130 -16.82 -10.40 -19.87
C MET A 130 -16.88 -10.93 -21.31
N TYR A 131 -15.75 -11.46 -21.81
CA TYR A 131 -15.71 -12.18 -23.09
C TYR A 131 -16.65 -13.39 -23.08
N GLY A 132 -16.60 -14.22 -22.03
CA GLY A 132 -17.45 -15.40 -21.89
C GLY A 132 -18.95 -15.06 -21.78
N GLU A 133 -19.30 -13.94 -21.16
CA GLU A 133 -20.67 -13.43 -21.15
C GLU A 133 -21.13 -13.00 -22.54
N CYS A 134 -20.28 -12.33 -23.32
CA CYS A 134 -20.59 -11.99 -24.71
C CYS A 134 -20.83 -13.24 -25.56
N ALA A 135 -20.02 -14.29 -25.35
CA ALA A 135 -20.16 -15.57 -26.03
C ALA A 135 -21.47 -16.33 -25.75
N ARG A 136 -22.20 -15.95 -24.69
CA ARG A 136 -23.49 -16.56 -24.33
C ARG A 136 -24.70 -15.74 -24.79
N ARG A 137 -24.51 -14.55 -25.36
CA ARG A 137 -25.63 -13.70 -25.79
C ARG A 137 -26.15 -14.14 -27.17
N PRO A 138 -27.47 -14.32 -27.35
CA PRO A 138 -28.05 -14.76 -28.64
C PRO A 138 -27.65 -13.87 -29.82
N ARG A 139 -27.57 -12.56 -29.61
CA ARG A 139 -27.16 -11.57 -30.64
C ARG A 139 -25.73 -11.74 -31.18
N HIS A 140 -24.93 -12.66 -30.61
CA HIS A 140 -23.55 -12.93 -31.03
C HIS A 140 -23.33 -14.40 -31.38
N ALA A 141 -24.39 -15.22 -31.42
CA ALA A 141 -24.29 -16.67 -31.59
C ALA A 141 -23.51 -17.05 -32.86
N ASP A 142 -23.85 -16.45 -33.99
CA ASP A 142 -23.25 -16.75 -35.31
C ASP A 142 -21.72 -16.65 -35.30
N HIS A 143 -21.16 -15.61 -34.67
CA HIS A 143 -19.71 -15.43 -34.57
C HIS A 143 -19.05 -16.57 -33.76
N PHE A 144 -19.61 -16.90 -32.60
CA PHE A 144 -19.03 -17.91 -31.72
C PHE A 144 -19.27 -19.34 -32.19
N GLU A 145 -20.33 -19.56 -32.97
CA GLU A 145 -20.58 -20.83 -33.66
C GLU A 145 -19.54 -21.06 -34.77
N ALA A 146 -19.25 -20.03 -35.57
CA ALA A 146 -18.24 -20.09 -36.64
C ALA A 146 -16.82 -20.46 -36.14
N LEU A 147 -16.47 -20.10 -34.90
CA LEU A 147 -15.18 -20.43 -34.29
C LEU A 147 -15.03 -21.90 -33.86
N GLY A 148 -16.13 -22.66 -33.74
CA GLY A 148 -16.11 -24.01 -33.17
C GLY A 148 -15.62 -24.05 -31.71
N THR A 149 -15.39 -25.24 -31.15
CA THR A 149 -14.99 -25.40 -29.73
C THR A 149 -13.48 -25.15 -29.50
N GLY A 150 -12.64 -25.47 -30.49
CA GLY A 150 -11.21 -25.20 -30.46
C GLY A 150 -10.91 -23.71 -30.63
N GLY A 151 -11.51 -23.06 -31.63
CA GLY A 151 -11.35 -21.63 -31.89
C GLY A 151 -11.89 -20.77 -30.75
N ARG A 152 -13.01 -21.14 -30.11
CA ARG A 152 -13.52 -20.45 -28.91
C ARG A 152 -12.51 -20.43 -27.76
N ARG A 153 -11.84 -21.56 -27.50
CA ARG A 153 -10.82 -21.67 -26.45
C ARG A 153 -9.57 -20.86 -26.80
N ALA A 154 -9.12 -20.93 -28.05
CA ALA A 154 -7.96 -20.16 -28.53
C ALA A 154 -8.23 -18.64 -28.48
N ALA A 155 -9.40 -18.20 -28.94
CA ALA A 155 -9.81 -16.79 -28.91
C ALA A 155 -9.95 -16.26 -27.48
N ALA A 156 -10.53 -17.04 -26.56
CA ALA A 156 -10.59 -16.65 -25.14
C ALA A 156 -9.19 -16.54 -24.49
N ALA A 157 -8.29 -17.47 -24.82
CA ALA A 157 -6.91 -17.45 -24.33
C ALA A 157 -6.14 -16.23 -24.89
N TYR A 158 -6.29 -15.95 -26.18
CA TYR A 158 -5.72 -14.78 -26.84
C TYR A 158 -6.26 -13.48 -26.22
N PHE A 159 -7.58 -13.35 -26.09
CA PHE A 159 -8.24 -12.19 -25.50
C PHE A 159 -7.71 -11.90 -24.09
N ARG A 160 -7.65 -12.94 -23.23
CA ARG A 160 -7.08 -12.82 -21.89
C ARG A 160 -5.61 -12.39 -21.92
N ALA A 161 -4.82 -12.95 -22.84
CA ALA A 161 -3.40 -12.65 -22.93
C ALA A 161 -3.15 -11.19 -23.32
N VAL A 162 -3.89 -10.69 -24.32
CA VAL A 162 -3.85 -9.28 -24.74
C VAL A 162 -4.27 -8.37 -23.59
N ALA A 163 -5.40 -8.66 -22.93
CA ALA A 163 -5.87 -7.88 -21.79
C ALA A 163 -4.83 -7.86 -20.64
N PHE A 164 -4.25 -9.01 -20.29
CA PHE A 164 -3.21 -9.09 -19.24
C PHE A 164 -2.00 -8.22 -19.56
N ARG A 165 -1.48 -8.28 -20.80
CA ARG A 165 -0.34 -7.45 -21.21
C ARG A 165 -0.67 -5.97 -21.05
N ARG A 166 -1.86 -5.55 -21.51
CA ARG A 166 -2.28 -4.15 -21.42
C ARG A 166 -2.50 -3.70 -19.98
N ILE A 167 -3.07 -4.54 -19.12
CA ILE A 167 -3.20 -4.29 -17.68
C ILE A 167 -1.82 -4.02 -17.07
N VAL A 168 -0.82 -4.87 -17.33
CA VAL A 168 0.53 -4.70 -16.80
C VAL A 168 1.17 -3.40 -17.30
N GLN A 169 0.98 -3.04 -18.57
CA GLN A 169 1.45 -1.76 -19.11
C GLN A 169 0.84 -0.56 -18.35
N VAL A 170 -0.45 -0.59 -18.03
CA VAL A 170 -1.11 0.48 -17.27
C VAL A 170 -0.62 0.52 -15.82
N LEU A 171 -0.43 -0.63 -15.17
CA LEU A 171 0.07 -0.70 -13.79
C LEU A 171 1.54 -0.24 -13.66
N THR A 172 2.33 -0.35 -14.72
CA THR A 172 3.76 -0.01 -14.74
C THR A 172 4.08 1.31 -15.44
N GLY A 173 3.14 1.86 -16.21
CA GLY A 173 3.31 3.09 -16.97
C GLY A 173 3.14 4.37 -16.13
N PRO A 174 3.57 5.53 -16.67
CA PRO A 174 3.36 6.83 -16.05
C PRO A 174 1.85 7.17 -16.00
N GLN A 175 1.38 7.69 -14.87
CA GLN A 175 0.03 8.24 -14.74
C GLN A 175 0.02 9.70 -15.24
N PRO A 176 -0.98 10.17 -16.01
CA PRO A 176 -2.15 9.46 -16.55
C PRO A 176 -1.98 9.18 -18.06
N ALA A 177 -1.46 8.01 -18.43
CA ALA A 177 -1.61 7.56 -19.82
C ALA A 177 -3.11 7.35 -20.09
N ALA A 178 -3.73 8.23 -20.88
CA ALA A 178 -5.14 8.14 -21.22
C ALA A 178 -5.45 6.78 -21.84
N VAL A 179 -6.39 6.04 -21.24
CA VAL A 179 -6.88 4.79 -21.78
C VAL A 179 -8.09 5.12 -22.66
N PRO A 180 -8.13 4.66 -23.92
CA PRO A 180 -9.31 4.82 -24.76
C PRO A 180 -10.55 4.19 -24.10
N GLU A 181 -11.70 4.84 -24.22
CA GLU A 181 -12.96 4.26 -23.76
C GLU A 181 -13.39 3.09 -24.64
N VAL A 182 -14.14 2.15 -24.05
CA VAL A 182 -14.74 1.02 -24.79
C VAL A 182 -15.78 1.57 -25.74
N ASP A 183 -15.61 1.30 -27.04
CA ASP A 183 -16.56 1.72 -28.08
C ASP A 183 -17.78 0.79 -28.07
N PRO A 184 -18.99 1.27 -27.75
CA PRO A 184 -20.20 0.45 -27.75
C PRO A 184 -20.60 -0.02 -29.16
N ALA A 185 -20.08 0.60 -30.23
CA ALA A 185 -20.35 0.23 -31.62
C ALA A 185 -19.53 -0.99 -32.07
N LEU A 186 -18.41 -1.28 -31.42
CA LEU A 186 -17.54 -2.40 -31.77
C LEU A 186 -17.83 -3.64 -30.91
N PRO A 187 -17.66 -4.86 -31.45
CA PRO A 187 -17.78 -6.06 -30.65
C PRO A 187 -16.74 -6.12 -29.53
N LEU A 188 -17.16 -6.53 -28.33
CA LEU A 188 -16.28 -6.56 -27.16
C LEU A 188 -15.06 -7.48 -27.34
N TRP A 189 -15.19 -8.55 -28.12
CA TRP A 189 -14.09 -9.48 -28.39
C TRP A 189 -12.97 -8.90 -29.28
N GLU A 190 -13.22 -7.79 -29.97
CA GLU A 190 -12.21 -7.07 -30.75
C GLU A 190 -11.49 -6.00 -29.92
N GLN A 191 -11.99 -5.71 -28.71
CA GLN A 191 -11.54 -4.61 -27.86
C GLN A 191 -10.74 -5.08 -26.64
N ALA A 192 -9.97 -6.17 -26.78
CA ALA A 192 -9.21 -6.77 -25.68
C ALA A 192 -8.20 -5.80 -25.04
N GLU A 193 -7.53 -4.97 -25.86
CA GLU A 193 -6.60 -3.95 -25.39
C GLU A 193 -7.33 -2.84 -24.65
N THR A 194 -8.37 -2.25 -25.24
CA THR A 194 -9.17 -1.19 -24.62
C THR A 194 -9.72 -1.64 -23.26
N LEU A 195 -10.32 -2.84 -23.22
CA LEU A 195 -10.86 -3.40 -21.98
C LEU A 195 -9.76 -3.69 -20.95
N GLY A 196 -8.63 -4.24 -21.38
CA GLY A 196 -7.46 -4.43 -20.52
C GLY A 196 -6.94 -3.12 -19.95
N GLY A 197 -6.94 -2.06 -20.75
CA GLY A 197 -6.59 -0.71 -20.32
C GLY A 197 -7.55 -0.21 -19.24
N THR A 198 -8.86 -0.26 -19.48
CA THR A 198 -9.88 0.22 -18.55
C THR A 198 -9.83 -0.55 -17.24
N LEU A 199 -9.65 -1.87 -17.29
CA LEU A 199 -9.48 -2.70 -16.11
C LEU A 199 -8.15 -2.45 -15.39
N GLY A 200 -7.09 -2.10 -16.12
CA GLY A 200 -5.82 -1.66 -15.55
C GLY A 200 -5.95 -0.33 -14.80
N GLU A 201 -6.67 0.64 -15.35
CA GLU A 201 -6.92 1.94 -14.74
C GLU A 201 -7.90 1.82 -13.57
N TYR A 202 -9.01 1.12 -13.77
CA TYR A 202 -9.91 0.70 -12.70
C TYR A 202 -9.18 -0.17 -11.69
N GLY A 203 -8.11 -0.89 -12.03
CA GLY A 203 -7.36 -1.72 -11.09
C GLY A 203 -6.10 -1.06 -10.54
N TRP A 204 -5.83 0.20 -10.90
CA TRP A 204 -4.53 0.82 -10.69
C TRP A 204 -4.18 0.92 -9.20
N VAL A 205 -2.91 0.69 -8.89
CA VAL A 205 -2.30 0.72 -7.55
C VAL A 205 -0.83 1.14 -7.70
N GLU A 206 -0.22 1.69 -6.65
CA GLU A 206 1.24 1.80 -6.67
C GLU A 206 1.84 0.41 -6.53
N ILE A 207 2.52 -0.04 -7.57
CA ILE A 207 3.20 -1.34 -7.55
C ILE A 207 4.50 -1.32 -6.74
N ARG A 208 5.17 -0.17 -6.58
CA ARG A 208 6.32 -0.02 -5.67
C ARG A 208 5.97 -0.35 -4.22
N ASP A 209 4.74 -0.07 -3.83
CA ASP A 209 4.26 -0.31 -2.47
C ASP A 209 3.60 -1.69 -2.35
N ALA A 210 3.63 -2.54 -3.39
CA ALA A 210 2.93 -3.83 -3.41
C ALA A 210 3.64 -4.97 -2.64
N TYR A 211 4.76 -4.69 -1.95
CA TYR A 211 5.47 -5.67 -1.13
C TYR A 211 5.07 -5.59 0.35
N ASP A 212 5.10 -6.75 1.01
CA ASP A 212 5.05 -6.82 2.46
C ASP A 212 6.46 -6.53 3.03
N PRO A 213 6.64 -5.47 3.84
CA PRO A 213 7.94 -5.14 4.41
C PRO A 213 8.57 -6.28 5.20
N ALA A 214 7.78 -7.07 5.93
CA ALA A 214 8.28 -8.22 6.67
C ALA A 214 8.82 -9.31 5.73
N ALA A 215 8.17 -9.53 4.59
CA ALA A 215 8.64 -10.47 3.58
C ALA A 215 9.94 -9.99 2.91
N ALA A 216 10.10 -8.68 2.68
CA ALA A 216 11.33 -8.12 2.13
C ALA A 216 12.50 -8.26 3.12
N LEU A 217 12.27 -8.01 4.41
CA LEU A 217 13.26 -8.23 5.47
C LEU A 217 13.64 -9.71 5.57
N GLN A 218 12.67 -10.62 5.57
CA GLN A 218 12.93 -12.07 5.57
C GLN A 218 13.80 -12.52 4.38
N LEU A 219 13.62 -11.93 3.19
CA LEU A 219 14.47 -12.22 2.03
C LEU A 219 15.90 -11.73 2.21
N LEU A 220 16.11 -10.60 2.90
CA LEU A 220 17.44 -10.08 3.23
C LEU A 220 18.10 -10.91 4.33
N ASP A 221 17.35 -11.28 5.37
CA ASP A 221 17.86 -12.09 6.48
C ASP A 221 18.23 -13.51 6.03
N ALA A 222 17.48 -14.07 5.07
CA ALA A 222 17.76 -15.38 4.49
C ALA A 222 18.78 -15.34 3.32
N ALA A 223 19.35 -14.17 3.04
CA ALA A 223 20.21 -14.00 1.89
C ALA A 223 21.57 -14.68 2.07
N GLU A 224 22.06 -15.30 1.00
CA GLU A 224 23.35 -15.97 0.99
C GLU A 224 24.46 -14.98 0.62
N PRO A 225 25.48 -14.80 1.47
CA PRO A 225 26.66 -14.03 1.10
C PRO A 225 27.43 -14.77 -0.01
N ILE A 226 27.55 -14.16 -1.17
CA ILE A 226 28.50 -14.60 -2.17
C ILE A 226 29.77 -13.80 -1.95
N GLU A 227 30.75 -14.44 -1.30
CA GLU A 227 32.12 -13.95 -1.34
C GLU A 227 32.53 -13.82 -2.81
N ALA A 228 32.86 -12.59 -3.22
CA ALA A 228 33.60 -12.42 -4.45
C ALA A 228 34.86 -13.28 -4.34
N PRO A 229 35.27 -14.02 -5.38
CA PRO A 229 36.54 -14.72 -5.35
C PRO A 229 37.60 -13.68 -5.00
N ALA A 230 38.24 -13.85 -3.84
CA ALA A 230 39.17 -12.90 -3.28
C ALA A 230 40.28 -12.65 -4.30
N ALA A 231 40.22 -11.50 -4.98
CA ALA A 231 41.39 -10.93 -5.60
C ALA A 231 42.32 -10.55 -4.46
N ARG A 232 43.23 -11.47 -4.12
CA ARG A 232 44.38 -11.22 -3.24
C ARG A 232 45.15 -10.05 -3.83
N TRP A 233 45.03 -8.88 -3.20
CA TRP A 233 46.05 -7.85 -3.25
C TRP A 233 46.36 -7.42 -1.81
N PRO A 234 47.61 -7.56 -1.35
CA PRO A 234 47.98 -7.10 -0.02
C PRO A 234 48.10 -5.58 -0.07
N VAL A 235 47.24 -4.86 0.64
CA VAL A 235 47.49 -3.45 0.94
C VAL A 235 48.08 -3.39 2.34
N ALA A 236 49.33 -2.94 2.38
CA ALA A 236 50.10 -2.70 3.57
C ALA A 236 49.39 -1.71 4.50
N ALA A 237 49.56 -1.95 5.81
CA ALA A 237 49.13 -1.08 6.87
C ALA A 237 49.70 0.34 6.73
N ALA A 238 48.86 1.34 6.99
CA ALA A 238 49.30 2.64 7.49
C ALA A 238 48.22 3.22 8.42
N HIS A 239 48.65 3.60 9.61
CA HIS A 239 47.91 4.25 10.69
C HIS A 239 47.18 5.53 10.27
N GLY A 240 46.13 5.87 11.03
CA GLY A 240 45.59 7.23 11.07
C GLY A 240 44.33 7.33 11.92
N GLU A 241 44.49 7.88 13.13
CA GLU A 241 43.45 8.22 14.08
C GLU A 241 42.41 9.25 13.55
N GLN A 242 41.27 9.26 14.25
CA GLN A 242 40.31 10.36 14.42
C GLN A 242 39.45 10.81 13.22
N LEU A 243 38.13 10.61 13.39
CA LEU A 243 37.16 11.71 13.54
C LEU A 243 35.80 11.12 14.00
N ALA A 244 35.65 10.99 15.31
CA ALA A 244 34.34 11.09 15.95
C ALA A 244 34.08 12.59 16.14
N LEU A 245 33.07 13.15 15.47
CA LEU A 245 32.47 14.46 15.75
C LEU A 245 31.19 14.58 14.90
N PHE A 246 30.12 15.07 15.52
CA PHE A 246 28.72 15.17 15.07
C PHE A 246 27.82 13.99 15.40
N ASP A 247 27.59 13.81 16.70
CA ASP A 247 26.34 13.30 17.22
C ASP A 247 25.52 14.51 17.71
N PRO A 248 24.45 14.96 17.02
CA PRO A 248 23.47 15.82 17.66
C PRO A 248 22.57 14.91 18.49
N ALA A 249 22.78 14.94 19.81
CA ALA A 249 21.86 14.36 20.77
C ALA A 249 20.44 14.87 20.50
N VAL A 250 19.59 14.01 19.95
CA VAL A 250 18.14 14.18 19.97
C VAL A 250 17.72 13.95 21.42
N PRO A 251 17.09 14.91 22.11
CA PRO A 251 16.60 14.65 23.46
C PRO A 251 15.53 13.56 23.38
N ALA A 252 15.84 12.41 23.99
CA ALA A 252 14.90 11.32 24.17
C ALA A 252 13.88 11.66 25.27
N ALA A 253 12.68 11.12 25.07
CA ALA A 253 11.57 10.93 26.00
C ALA A 253 10.58 12.09 26.22
N ALA A 254 9.63 12.22 25.30
CA ALA A 254 8.21 12.26 25.66
C ALA A 254 7.50 11.28 24.71
N GLY A 255 6.71 10.33 25.23
CA GLY A 255 6.07 9.30 24.42
C GLY A 255 5.15 9.84 23.31
N PRO A 256 4.50 8.98 22.52
CA PRO A 256 3.82 9.39 21.31
C PRO A 256 2.71 10.42 21.57
N VAL A 257 2.51 11.32 20.61
CA VAL A 257 1.36 12.21 20.58
C VAL A 257 0.21 11.48 19.90
N VAL A 258 -0.87 11.20 20.63
CA VAL A 258 -2.04 10.50 20.09
C VAL A 258 -3.20 11.48 19.90
N VAL A 259 -3.66 11.64 18.67
CA VAL A 259 -4.78 12.52 18.35
C VAL A 259 -6.06 11.71 18.16
N ILE A 260 -7.12 12.07 18.89
CA ILE A 260 -8.44 11.44 18.84
C ILE A 260 -9.50 12.40 18.29
N PRO A 261 -10.58 11.93 17.66
CA PRO A 261 -11.57 12.80 17.05
C PRO A 261 -12.51 13.39 18.09
N CYS A 262 -13.03 14.58 17.88
CA CYS A 262 -14.25 15.01 18.56
C CYS A 262 -15.46 14.16 18.11
N SER A 263 -16.63 14.36 18.74
CA SER A 263 -17.87 13.73 18.30
C SER A 263 -19.06 14.68 18.31
N GLY A 264 -20.04 14.42 17.44
CA GLY A 264 -21.33 15.14 17.43
C GLY A 264 -22.04 15.08 18.78
N PRO A 265 -22.32 13.88 19.32
CA PRO A 265 -22.86 13.74 20.67
C PRO A 265 -21.89 14.31 21.73
N LYS A 266 -22.41 15.22 22.55
CA LYS A 266 -21.71 15.89 23.64
C LYS A 266 -22.59 15.93 24.89
N LEU A 267 -21.98 16.22 26.03
CA LEU A 267 -22.73 16.67 27.21
C LEU A 267 -23.45 17.99 26.89
N ASP A 268 -24.46 18.31 27.69
CA ASP A 268 -25.29 19.53 27.59
C ASP A 268 -24.74 20.70 28.42
N HIS A 269 -23.56 20.56 29.01
CA HIS A 269 -22.90 21.54 29.85
C HIS A 269 -21.38 21.57 29.57
N ALA A 270 -20.72 22.66 29.97
CA ALA A 270 -19.29 22.82 29.89
C ALA A 270 -18.54 21.67 30.58
N ALA A 271 -17.55 21.11 29.89
CA ALA A 271 -16.71 20.06 30.44
C ALA A 271 -15.32 20.08 29.81
N GLU A 272 -14.37 19.42 30.46
CA GLU A 272 -13.07 19.09 29.87
C GLU A 272 -13.26 18.36 28.53
N ALA A 273 -12.46 18.69 27.53
CA ALA A 273 -12.56 18.11 26.18
C ALA A 273 -12.51 16.58 26.18
N GLY A 274 -11.76 15.97 27.10
CA GLY A 274 -11.69 14.52 27.25
C GLY A 274 -12.97 13.86 27.80
N LYS A 275 -13.88 14.63 28.40
CA LYS A 275 -15.14 14.16 29.01
C LYS A 275 -16.38 14.64 28.24
N LEU A 276 -16.27 15.77 27.53
CA LEU A 276 -17.37 16.40 26.81
C LEU A 276 -17.96 15.50 25.72
N TYR A 277 -17.12 14.80 24.95
CA TYR A 277 -17.54 14.03 23.77
C TYR A 277 -17.97 12.61 24.15
N VAL A 278 -19.25 12.29 23.94
CA VAL A 278 -19.85 11.00 24.36
C VAL A 278 -20.11 10.03 23.19
N GLY A 279 -19.64 10.36 21.98
CA GLY A 279 -19.80 9.49 20.81
C GLY A 279 -18.99 8.19 20.93
N LYS A 280 -19.58 7.08 20.46
CA LYS A 280 -18.97 5.73 20.55
C LYS A 280 -17.57 5.65 19.94
N LEU A 281 -17.34 6.33 18.82
CA LEU A 281 -16.03 6.35 18.16
C LEU A 281 -15.00 7.11 18.99
N HIS A 282 -15.35 8.29 19.50
CA HIS A 282 -14.50 9.07 20.42
C HIS A 282 -14.11 8.22 21.63
N GLN A 283 -15.08 7.59 22.31
CA GLN A 283 -14.81 6.75 23.48
C GLN A 283 -13.93 5.53 23.16
N HIS A 284 -14.04 4.93 21.96
CA HIS A 284 -13.13 3.85 21.57
C HIS A 284 -11.73 4.37 21.28
N ALA A 285 -11.61 5.47 20.54
CA ALA A 285 -10.33 6.09 20.23
C ALA A 285 -9.63 6.56 21.51
N ARG A 286 -10.38 7.11 22.47
CA ARG A 286 -9.88 7.54 23.77
C ARG A 286 -9.28 6.39 24.56
N ARG A 287 -10.00 5.28 24.71
CA ARG A 287 -9.47 4.08 25.40
C ARG A 287 -8.24 3.49 24.73
N THR A 288 -8.15 3.58 23.41
CA THR A 288 -6.94 3.14 22.68
C THR A 288 -5.80 4.13 22.86
N ALA A 289 -6.07 5.44 22.86
CA ALA A 289 -5.08 6.47 23.11
C ALA A 289 -4.50 6.34 24.53
N ASP A 290 -5.35 6.16 25.55
CA ASP A 290 -4.92 5.95 26.93
C ASP A 290 -3.98 4.74 27.05
N ALA A 291 -4.20 3.68 26.25
CA ALA A 291 -3.31 2.52 26.23
C ALA A 291 -1.98 2.79 25.51
N LEU A 292 -2.00 3.52 24.39
CA LEU A 292 -0.79 3.88 23.65
C LEU A 292 0.09 4.89 24.40
N THR A 293 -0.50 5.73 25.25
CA THR A 293 0.22 6.73 26.05
C THR A 293 0.42 6.30 27.50
N ALA A 294 0.15 5.03 27.84
CA ALA A 294 0.22 4.54 29.23
C ALA A 294 1.65 4.63 29.82
N GLN A 295 2.67 4.55 28.97
CA GLN A 295 4.09 4.64 29.35
C GLN A 295 4.68 6.05 29.16
N GLY A 296 3.81 7.04 28.94
CA GLY A 296 4.19 8.40 28.58
C GLY A 296 3.68 8.76 27.19
N GLY A 297 3.41 10.05 26.99
CA GLY A 297 2.85 10.59 25.75
C GLY A 297 1.72 11.59 26.03
N THR A 298 1.21 12.18 24.98
CA THR A 298 0.18 13.23 25.07
C THR A 298 -1.02 12.85 24.23
N VAL A 299 -2.23 13.05 24.76
CA VAL A 299 -3.46 12.85 23.99
C VAL A 299 -4.09 14.20 23.69
N LEU A 300 -4.47 14.41 22.43
CA LEU A 300 -5.15 15.62 21.97
C LEU A 300 -6.48 15.27 21.30
N VAL A 301 -7.51 16.09 21.52
CA VAL A 301 -8.75 16.01 20.73
C VAL A 301 -8.65 16.95 19.55
N LEU A 302 -8.97 16.48 18.35
CA LEU A 302 -9.11 17.34 17.18
C LEU A 302 -10.57 17.77 16.99
N SER A 303 -10.80 19.09 17.06
CA SER A 303 -12.08 19.78 16.89
C SER A 303 -12.08 20.64 15.62
N ALA A 304 -13.24 20.70 14.94
CA ALA A 304 -13.44 21.59 13.79
C ALA A 304 -13.48 23.08 14.16
N LEU A 305 -13.93 23.41 15.39
CA LEU A 305 -14.03 24.78 15.87
C LEU A 305 -12.76 25.24 16.60
N HIS A 306 -12.13 24.34 17.36
CA HIS A 306 -11.06 24.71 18.29
C HIS A 306 -9.67 24.17 17.93
N GLY A 307 -9.57 23.29 16.93
CA GLY A 307 -8.31 22.65 16.57
C GLY A 307 -7.86 21.59 17.56
N PHE A 308 -6.58 21.62 17.95
CA PHE A 308 -6.01 20.69 18.91
C PHE A 308 -6.32 21.12 20.34
N LEU A 309 -7.05 20.26 21.05
CA LEU A 309 -7.46 20.48 22.43
C LEU A 309 -6.75 19.48 23.36
N PRO A 310 -5.98 19.96 24.35
CA PRO A 310 -5.62 19.16 25.51
C PRO A 310 -6.86 18.60 26.19
N LEU A 311 -6.73 17.41 26.78
CA LEU A 311 -7.88 16.69 27.35
C LEU A 311 -8.55 17.43 28.51
N ASP A 312 -7.80 18.24 29.25
CA ASP A 312 -8.22 19.00 30.42
C ASP A 312 -8.81 20.38 30.08
N ARG A 313 -8.75 20.79 28.81
CA ARG A 313 -9.30 22.07 28.37
C ARG A 313 -10.83 22.05 28.49
N VAL A 314 -11.38 22.89 29.37
CA VAL A 314 -12.84 23.07 29.52
C VAL A 314 -13.39 23.87 28.34
N ILE A 315 -14.44 23.36 27.69
CA ILE A 315 -15.15 24.02 26.60
C ILE A 315 -16.67 23.80 26.73
N GLU A 316 -17.45 24.74 26.20
CA GLU A 316 -18.91 24.65 26.10
C GLU A 316 -19.34 23.66 25.01
N PRO A 317 -20.51 23.01 25.10
CA PRO A 317 -21.05 22.22 24.00
C PRO A 317 -21.41 23.12 22.82
N TYR A 318 -21.11 22.64 21.62
CA TYR A 318 -21.32 23.36 20.38
C TYR A 318 -21.75 22.42 19.26
N ASP A 319 -22.41 22.96 18.24
CA ASP A 319 -22.69 22.26 16.98
C ASP A 319 -21.96 22.97 15.85
N HIS A 320 -20.77 22.44 15.52
CA HIS A 320 -19.88 23.00 14.50
C HIS A 320 -19.20 21.86 13.77
N THR A 321 -19.26 21.92 12.45
CA THR A 321 -18.65 20.97 11.54
C THR A 321 -17.52 21.64 10.77
N TRP A 322 -16.86 20.86 9.92
CA TRP A 322 -15.77 21.34 9.09
C TRP A 322 -16.22 22.05 7.80
N ASP A 323 -17.52 22.01 7.53
CA ASP A 323 -18.13 22.60 6.34
C ASP A 323 -18.78 23.97 6.69
N ASP A 324 -18.73 24.37 7.97
CA ASP A 324 -19.26 25.64 8.48
C ASP A 324 -18.22 26.78 8.39
N GLU A 325 -18.70 28.01 8.27
CA GLU A 325 -17.83 29.19 8.30
C GLU A 325 -17.18 29.35 9.69
N GLY A 326 -15.89 29.71 9.73
CA GLY A 326 -15.14 29.84 10.99
C GLY A 326 -14.57 28.53 11.53
N SER A 327 -14.59 27.42 10.78
CA SER A 327 -13.79 26.24 11.12
C SER A 327 -12.29 26.54 11.00
N ILE A 328 -11.50 25.94 11.88
CA ILE A 328 -10.05 26.17 11.95
C ILE A 328 -9.31 25.71 10.67
N THR A 329 -8.36 26.48 10.19
CA THR A 329 -7.58 26.19 8.98
C THR A 329 -6.44 25.22 9.25
N VAL A 330 -5.82 24.71 8.20
CA VAL A 330 -4.63 23.85 8.35
C VAL A 330 -3.43 24.67 8.85
N GLU A 331 -3.35 25.93 8.43
CA GLU A 331 -2.35 26.90 8.85
C GLU A 331 -2.46 27.15 10.36
N GLU A 332 -3.66 27.45 10.87
CA GLU A 332 -3.88 27.62 12.32
C GLU A 332 -3.59 26.33 13.12
N LEU A 333 -3.86 25.15 12.55
CA LEU A 333 -3.47 23.88 13.18
C LEU A 333 -1.93 23.71 13.23
N ARG A 334 -1.20 24.17 12.22
CA ARG A 334 0.28 24.15 12.24
C ARG A 334 0.82 25.11 13.29
N ASP A 335 0.24 26.30 13.39
CA ASP A 335 0.63 27.29 14.39
C ASP A 335 0.37 26.74 15.81
N GLN A 336 -0.80 26.14 16.06
CA GLN A 336 -1.08 25.46 17.33
C GLN A 336 -0.07 24.35 17.65
N ALA A 337 0.26 23.49 16.67
CA ALA A 337 1.23 22.43 16.88
C ALA A 337 2.65 22.98 17.15
N ALA A 338 3.03 24.08 16.52
CA ALA A 338 4.30 24.76 16.78
C ALA A 338 4.33 25.41 18.17
N GLU A 339 3.25 26.09 18.59
CA GLU A 339 3.10 26.67 19.94
C GLU A 339 3.17 25.60 21.04
N MET A 340 2.63 24.41 20.77
CA MET A 340 2.70 23.26 21.67
C MET A 340 4.04 22.52 21.62
N GLY A 341 4.98 22.92 20.73
CA GLY A 341 6.28 22.27 20.57
C GLY A 341 6.22 20.88 19.91
N LEU A 342 5.19 20.60 19.12
CA LEU A 342 4.89 19.27 18.60
C LEU A 342 5.29 19.05 17.14
N THR A 343 5.89 20.02 16.45
CA THR A 343 6.15 19.96 15.00
C THR A 343 6.94 18.72 14.56
N GLY A 344 7.85 18.22 15.39
CA GLY A 344 8.67 17.02 15.13
C GLY A 344 8.31 15.79 15.96
N ALA A 345 7.12 15.75 16.55
CA ALA A 345 6.71 14.66 17.44
C ALA A 345 6.32 13.38 16.68
N ASP A 346 6.54 12.22 17.29
CA ASP A 346 5.99 10.94 16.83
C ASP A 346 4.47 10.93 17.07
N VAL A 347 3.69 11.13 16.00
CA VAL A 347 2.23 11.31 16.09
C VAL A 347 1.46 10.07 15.62
N VAL A 348 0.45 9.65 16.38
CA VAL A 348 -0.52 8.63 16.01
C VAL A 348 -1.92 9.24 15.90
N LEU A 349 -2.52 9.20 14.72
CA LEU A 349 -3.85 9.74 14.44
C LEU A 349 -4.91 8.64 14.53
N LEU A 350 -5.64 8.59 15.65
CA LEU A 350 -6.81 7.72 15.86
C LEU A 350 -8.11 8.39 15.42
N THR A 351 -8.05 9.23 14.39
CA THR A 351 -9.18 9.99 13.85
C THR A 351 -9.73 9.34 12.57
N PRO A 352 -11.00 9.60 12.20
CA PRO A 352 -11.58 9.17 10.92
C PRO A 352 -11.21 10.15 9.78
N GLY A 353 -11.32 9.69 8.53
CA GLY A 353 -10.65 10.30 7.36
C GLY A 353 -10.73 11.82 7.16
N LYS A 354 -11.88 12.50 7.40
CA LYS A 354 -11.95 13.97 7.29
C LYS A 354 -11.04 14.67 8.31
N TYR A 355 -10.94 14.14 9.53
CA TYR A 355 -10.11 14.66 10.62
C TYR A 355 -8.64 14.30 10.39
N THR A 356 -8.38 13.07 9.96
CA THR A 356 -7.01 12.60 9.68
C THR A 356 -6.33 13.40 8.60
N ARG A 357 -7.03 13.73 7.49
CA ARG A 357 -6.44 14.51 6.39
C ARG A 357 -5.93 15.88 6.83
N ARG A 358 -6.61 16.54 7.78
CA ARG A 358 -6.20 17.86 8.29
C ARG A 358 -5.02 17.75 9.25
N ALA A 359 -5.08 16.82 10.21
CA ALA A 359 -3.95 16.59 11.12
C ALA A 359 -2.68 16.07 10.39
N ALA A 360 -2.83 15.25 9.33
CA ALA A 360 -1.70 14.78 8.53
C ALA A 360 -1.02 15.90 7.72
N ALA A 361 -1.69 17.03 7.48
CA ALA A 361 -1.05 18.20 6.86
C ALA A 361 -0.18 19.01 7.85
N VAL A 362 -0.34 18.76 9.15
CA VAL A 362 0.50 19.27 10.24
C VAL A 362 1.67 18.32 10.49
N TRP A 363 1.40 17.01 10.53
CA TRP A 363 2.39 15.95 10.72
C TRP A 363 2.34 14.94 9.55
N PRO A 364 3.13 15.15 8.49
CA PRO A 364 3.13 14.28 7.29
C PRO A 364 3.53 12.84 7.57
N ASP A 365 4.39 12.63 8.57
CA ASP A 365 4.93 11.32 8.96
C ASP A 365 4.09 10.62 10.05
N ALA A 366 2.94 11.19 10.43
CA ALA A 366 2.10 10.63 11.47
C ALA A 366 1.55 9.25 11.08
N LEU A 367 1.52 8.32 12.03
CA LEU A 367 0.89 7.02 11.87
C LEU A 367 -0.63 7.17 11.86
N THR A 368 -1.30 6.74 10.80
CA THR A 368 -2.76 6.94 10.65
C THR A 368 -3.53 5.61 10.60
N PRO A 369 -3.56 4.82 11.69
CA PRO A 369 -4.01 3.43 11.65
C PRO A 369 -5.51 3.26 11.36
N LEU A 370 -6.31 4.33 11.45
CA LEU A 370 -7.75 4.31 11.15
C LEU A 370 -8.13 4.92 9.79
N ALA A 371 -7.22 5.65 9.14
CA ALA A 371 -7.54 6.56 8.04
C ALA A 371 -8.13 5.88 6.78
N HIS A 372 -8.00 4.56 6.66
CA HIS A 372 -8.44 3.78 5.49
C HIS A 372 -9.52 2.74 5.83
N LEU A 373 -10.07 2.81 7.05
CA LEU A 373 -11.07 1.87 7.53
C LEU A 373 -12.46 2.49 7.47
N ALA A 374 -13.43 1.75 6.94
CA ALA A 374 -14.85 2.07 7.10
C ALA A 374 -15.20 2.12 8.60
N ILE A 375 -16.19 2.94 8.98
CA ILE A 375 -16.58 3.22 10.38
C ILE A 375 -16.75 1.93 11.22
N GLY A 376 -17.34 0.87 10.65
CA GLY A 376 -17.49 -0.42 11.33
C GLY A 376 -16.17 -1.16 11.62
N ARG A 377 -15.16 -1.01 10.76
CA ARG A 377 -13.83 -1.63 10.90
C ARG A 377 -12.88 -0.83 11.80
N GLN A 378 -13.11 0.47 11.97
CA GLN A 378 -12.32 1.32 12.86
C GLN A 378 -12.36 0.81 14.31
N ARG A 379 -13.52 0.36 14.78
CA ARG A 379 -13.67 -0.17 16.16
C ARG A 379 -12.85 -1.44 16.40
N GLY A 380 -12.83 -2.35 15.42
CA GLY A 380 -12.00 -3.57 15.51
C GLY A 380 -10.52 -3.24 15.51
N ARG A 381 -10.08 -2.28 14.69
CA ARG A 381 -8.69 -1.81 14.67
C ARG A 381 -8.29 -1.12 15.97
N LEU A 382 -9.14 -0.27 16.53
CA LEU A 382 -8.93 0.38 17.83
C LEU A 382 -8.78 -0.63 18.96
N THR A 383 -9.58 -1.71 18.95
CA THR A 383 -9.42 -2.82 19.90
C THR A 383 -8.08 -3.52 19.71
N ALA A 384 -7.70 -3.88 18.49
CA ALA A 384 -6.43 -4.55 18.22
C ALA A 384 -5.21 -3.68 18.61
N LEU A 385 -5.26 -2.37 18.34
CA LEU A 385 -4.22 -1.42 18.77
C LEU A 385 -4.10 -1.32 20.29
N ARG A 386 -5.24 -1.39 20.99
CA ARG A 386 -5.27 -1.35 22.47
C ARG A 386 -4.70 -2.64 23.07
N GLU A 387 -4.88 -3.77 22.40
CA GLU A 387 -4.41 -5.08 22.86
C GLU A 387 -2.92 -5.31 22.55
N HIS A 388 -2.38 -4.61 21.55
CA HIS A 388 -0.99 -4.70 21.12
C HIS A 388 -0.34 -3.31 20.92
N PRO A 389 -0.29 -2.46 21.96
CA PRO A 389 0.25 -1.10 21.85
C PRO A 389 1.74 -1.08 21.45
N GLU A 390 2.51 -2.09 21.86
CA GLU A 390 3.95 -2.23 21.63
C GLU A 390 4.36 -2.29 20.15
N LEU A 391 3.44 -2.68 19.27
CA LEU A 391 3.69 -2.75 17.83
C LEU A 391 3.57 -1.39 17.13
N TYR A 392 3.12 -0.35 17.85
CA TYR A 392 2.75 0.95 17.28
C TYR A 392 3.34 2.14 18.02
N THR A 393 4.11 1.89 19.07
CA THR A 393 4.90 2.89 19.79
C THR A 393 6.36 2.55 19.58
N THR A 394 7.15 3.51 19.09
CA THR A 394 8.61 3.43 19.16
C THR A 394 8.98 3.25 20.63
N ALA A 395 9.60 2.11 20.98
CA ALA A 395 10.01 1.84 22.35
C ALA A 395 10.91 2.99 22.84
N ALA A 396 10.58 3.51 24.03
CA ALA A 396 11.31 4.58 24.68
C ALA A 396 12.77 4.20 25.00
#